data_AF-A0A7C4YKU8-F1
#
_entry.id   AF-A0A7C4YKU8-F1
#
_cell.length_a   1.000
_cell.length_b   1.000
_cell.length_c   1.000
_cell.angle_alpha   90.00
_cell.angle_beta   90.00
_cell.angle_gamma   90.00
#
_symmetry.space_group_name_H-M   'P 1'
#
loop_
_entity.id
_entity.type
_entity.pdbx_description
1 polymer ?
#
loop_
_entity_poly.entity_id
_entity_poly.type
_entity_poly.pdbx_seq_one_letter_code
_entity_poly.pdbx_strand_id
1 'polypeptide(L)'
;MSSESIAEIASAPMTQDRTTLDSSRGSPSSGTSRSLLALVQANDPGAWDRFVHLYAPLVYHWCRCWKLPEEDVADVFQEVFQSVVMHVGRFRKAERGDTLRGWLRRITQNKVRDHFRKRVRETRAAGGSSGQERLAQFPDAAELSDDLSADAGAEEGLFARALELLRGEFEPRTWKAFWRVVVDGRSAQEAAESLSMTPGAVRVAKSRVLRRLREELGDFAE
;
A
#
# COMPACT_ATOMS: atom_id res chain seq x y z
N MET A 1 -0.42 -4.71 17.38
CA MET A 1 -1.83 -4.61 16.93
C MET A 1 -2.04 -5.55 15.75
N SER A 2 -3.22 -6.16 15.60
CA SER A 2 -3.55 -7.00 14.42
C SER A 2 -3.84 -6.13 13.19
N SER A 3 -3.59 -6.65 11.98
CA SER A 3 -3.86 -5.95 10.70
C SER A 3 -5.31 -5.45 10.58
N GLU A 4 -6.27 -6.19 11.15
CA GLU A 4 -7.68 -5.79 11.21
C GLU A 4 -7.92 -4.54 12.07
N SER A 5 -7.30 -4.44 13.25
CA SER A 5 -7.42 -3.26 14.11
C SER A 5 -6.81 -2.01 13.50
N ILE A 6 -5.79 -2.16 12.65
CA ILE A 6 -5.17 -1.05 11.92
C ILE A 6 -6.09 -0.58 10.78
N ALA A 7 -6.72 -1.51 10.05
CA ALA A 7 -7.68 -1.18 9.00
C ALA A 7 -8.94 -0.48 9.56
N GLU A 8 -9.38 -0.87 10.75
CA GLU A 8 -10.53 -0.27 11.43
C GLU A 8 -10.29 1.21 11.77
N ILE A 9 -9.08 1.58 12.20
CA ILE A 9 -8.70 2.97 12.50
C ILE A 9 -8.65 3.83 11.21
N ALA A 10 -8.15 3.30 10.09
CA ALA A 10 -8.11 4.03 8.82
C ALA A 10 -9.46 4.15 8.10
N SER A 11 -10.40 3.26 8.40
CA SER A 11 -11.73 3.25 7.75
C SER A 11 -12.71 4.27 8.37
N ALA A 12 -12.34 4.90 9.49
CA ALA A 12 -13.24 5.66 10.32
C ALA A 12 -13.75 7.04 9.81
N PRO A 13 -13.17 7.75 8.81
CA PRO A 13 -13.73 9.06 8.44
C PRO A 13 -14.53 9.11 7.13
N MET A 14 -14.78 8.01 6.40
CA MET A 14 -15.55 8.07 5.14
C MET A 14 -17.03 7.61 5.23
N THR A 15 -17.56 7.44 6.44
CA THR A 15 -18.99 7.08 6.61
C THR A 15 -19.87 8.31 6.88
N GLN A 16 -20.02 9.21 5.90
CA GLN A 16 -21.20 10.08 5.71
C GLN A 16 -21.22 10.43 4.21
N ASP A 17 -21.97 9.73 3.37
CA ASP A 17 -23.40 10.00 3.19
C ASP A 17 -24.09 8.73 2.65
N ARG A 18 -24.89 8.08 3.49
CA ARG A 18 -25.62 6.85 3.14
C ARG A 18 -27.04 7.23 2.75
N THR A 19 -27.22 7.63 1.49
CA THR A 19 -28.55 7.69 0.89
C THR A 19 -28.73 6.53 -0.09
N THR A 20 -29.87 5.86 0.07
CA THR A 20 -30.26 4.54 -0.42
C THR A 20 -30.57 4.44 -1.92
N LEU A 21 -30.43 3.20 -2.42
CA LEU A 21 -31.03 2.59 -3.64
C LEU A 21 -30.31 2.84 -4.98
N ASP A 22 -29.60 1.82 -5.47
CA ASP A 22 -30.09 1.03 -6.63
C ASP A 22 -29.33 -0.30 -6.76
N SER A 23 -30.11 -1.37 -6.91
CA SER A 23 -29.64 -2.73 -7.14
C SER A 23 -29.51 -2.96 -8.63
N SER A 24 -28.33 -2.68 -9.18
CA SER A 24 -27.96 -3.13 -10.53
C SER A 24 -26.61 -3.84 -10.46
N ARG A 25 -26.66 -5.17 -10.36
CA ARG A 25 -25.53 -6.05 -10.65
C ARG A 25 -25.23 -5.94 -12.15
N GLY A 26 -24.43 -4.96 -12.53
CA GLY A 26 -23.81 -4.88 -13.84
C GLY A 26 -22.69 -5.91 -13.93
N SER A 27 -22.85 -6.89 -14.81
CA SER A 27 -21.78 -7.79 -15.26
C SER A 27 -20.52 -7.00 -15.62
N PRO A 28 -19.30 -7.47 -15.31
CA PRO A 28 -18.09 -6.79 -15.75
C PRO A 28 -17.95 -6.97 -17.27
N SER A 29 -18.43 -5.97 -18.00
CA SER A 29 -18.06 -5.73 -19.39
C SER A 29 -16.53 -5.61 -19.46
N SER A 30 -15.93 -6.28 -20.43
CA SER A 30 -14.52 -6.27 -20.80
C SER A 30 -14.01 -4.86 -21.17
N GLY A 31 -13.87 -4.00 -20.17
CA GLY A 31 -13.18 -2.72 -20.20
C GLY A 31 -11.95 -2.80 -19.32
N THR A 32 -10.83 -2.25 -19.78
CA THR A 32 -9.53 -2.15 -19.09
C THR A 32 -9.70 -2.05 -17.58
N SER A 33 -9.27 -3.07 -16.84
CA SER A 33 -9.28 -3.06 -15.37
C SER A 33 -8.58 -1.78 -14.90
N ARG A 34 -9.32 -0.90 -14.22
CA ARG A 34 -8.77 0.35 -13.69
C ARG A 34 -7.83 0.02 -12.53
N SER A 35 -6.73 0.76 -12.41
CA SER A 35 -5.84 0.64 -11.25
C SER A 35 -6.58 1.01 -9.96
N LEU A 36 -6.12 0.46 -8.82
CA LEU A 36 -6.69 0.79 -7.52
C LEU A 36 -6.67 2.30 -7.26
N LEU A 37 -5.59 2.97 -7.66
CA LEU A 37 -5.48 4.43 -7.58
C LEU A 37 -6.62 5.13 -8.34
N ALA A 38 -6.90 4.71 -9.58
CA ALA A 38 -7.96 5.31 -10.38
C ALA A 38 -9.35 5.05 -9.76
N LEU A 39 -9.54 3.88 -9.12
CA LEU A 39 -10.78 3.55 -8.41
C LEU A 39 -10.95 4.40 -7.16
N VAL A 40 -9.88 4.60 -6.37
CA VAL A 40 -9.89 5.49 -5.20
C VAL A 40 -10.17 6.95 -5.62
N GLN A 41 -9.54 7.42 -6.70
CA GLN A 41 -9.78 8.76 -7.24
C GLN A 41 -11.21 8.97 -7.75
N ALA A 42 -11.83 7.91 -8.27
CA ALA A 42 -13.22 7.93 -8.72
C ALA A 42 -14.23 7.75 -7.57
N ASN A 43 -13.77 7.62 -6.32
CA ASN A 43 -14.61 7.32 -5.15
C ASN A 43 -15.45 6.04 -5.34
N ASP A 44 -14.87 5.02 -5.99
CA ASP A 44 -15.54 3.74 -6.26
C ASP A 44 -15.83 2.99 -4.95
N PRO A 45 -17.04 2.40 -4.79
CA PRO A 45 -17.40 1.67 -3.58
C PRO A 45 -16.42 0.53 -3.26
N GLY A 46 -15.82 0.54 -2.07
CA GLY A 46 -14.87 -0.48 -1.62
C GLY A 46 -13.45 -0.35 -2.21
N ALA A 47 -13.16 0.68 -3.02
CA ALA A 47 -11.79 0.97 -3.43
C ALA A 47 -10.96 1.50 -2.25
N TRP A 48 -11.55 2.30 -1.38
CA TRP A 48 -10.90 2.79 -0.15
C TRP A 48 -10.53 1.64 0.78
N ASP A 49 -11.46 0.72 1.05
CA ASP A 49 -11.20 -0.42 1.94
C ASP A 49 -10.07 -1.31 1.41
N ARG A 50 -10.05 -1.56 0.08
CA ARG A 50 -8.94 -2.27 -0.57
C ARG A 50 -7.62 -1.51 -0.45
N PHE A 51 -7.63 -0.19 -0.64
CA PHE A 51 -6.45 0.65 -0.48
C PHE A 51 -5.90 0.58 0.95
N VAL A 52 -6.77 0.73 1.95
CA VAL A 52 -6.40 0.60 3.36
C VAL A 52 -5.85 -0.80 3.61
N HIS A 53 -6.54 -1.87 3.22
CA HIS A 53 -6.08 -3.24 3.41
C HIS A 53 -4.67 -3.51 2.85
N LEU A 54 -4.34 -2.92 1.70
CA LEU A 54 -3.03 -3.06 1.06
C LEU A 54 -1.95 -2.17 1.70
N TYR A 55 -2.24 -0.92 1.97
CA TYR A 55 -1.20 0.04 2.35
C TYR A 55 -1.08 0.27 3.86
N ALA A 56 -2.10 -0.07 4.67
CA ALA A 56 -2.08 0.12 6.12
C ALA A 56 -0.89 -0.56 6.82
N PRO A 57 -0.65 -1.88 6.66
CA PRO A 57 0.54 -2.52 7.22
C PRO A 57 1.88 -1.93 6.76
N LEU A 58 1.95 -1.38 5.53
CA LEU A 58 3.17 -0.74 5.03
C LEU A 58 3.41 0.61 5.75
N VAL A 59 2.36 1.41 5.91
CA VAL A 59 2.42 2.67 6.69
C VAL A 59 2.79 2.40 8.14
N TYR A 60 2.19 1.38 8.76
CA TYR A 60 2.52 0.96 10.12
C TYR A 60 4.00 0.54 10.23
N HIS A 61 4.49 -0.26 9.27
CA HIS A 61 5.89 -0.65 9.21
C HIS A 61 6.83 0.58 9.17
N TRP A 62 6.56 1.56 8.31
CA TRP A 62 7.37 2.78 8.27
C TRP A 62 7.34 3.58 9.58
N CYS A 63 6.18 3.69 10.22
CA CYS A 63 6.07 4.35 11.54
C CYS A 63 6.97 3.67 12.58
N ARG A 64 7.01 2.33 12.57
CA ARG A 64 7.87 1.53 13.46
C ARG A 64 9.35 1.69 13.15
N CYS A 65 9.74 1.67 11.87
CA CYS A 65 11.13 1.89 11.45
C CYS A 65 11.65 3.26 11.87
N TRP A 66 10.78 4.28 11.84
CA TRP A 66 11.11 5.64 12.28
C TRP A 66 10.91 5.86 13.79
N LYS A 67 10.85 4.77 14.57
CA LYS A 67 10.83 4.76 16.04
C LYS A 67 9.70 5.59 16.65
N LEU A 68 8.56 5.67 15.97
CA LEU A 68 7.36 6.29 16.54
C LEU A 68 6.88 5.43 17.73
N PRO A 69 6.63 6.03 18.92
CA PRO A 69 6.08 5.29 20.06
C PRO A 69 4.73 4.67 19.72
N GLU A 70 4.44 3.48 20.26
CA GLU A 70 3.23 2.73 19.89
C GLU A 70 1.95 3.52 20.20
N GLU A 71 1.93 4.28 21.29
CA GLU A 71 0.81 5.14 21.66
C GLU A 71 0.52 6.25 20.64
N ASP A 72 1.53 6.68 19.89
CA ASP A 72 1.43 7.76 18.91
C ASP A 72 1.13 7.24 17.50
N VAL A 73 1.28 5.93 17.26
CA VAL A 73 1.10 5.34 15.93
C VAL A 73 -0.32 5.55 15.43
N ALA A 74 -1.33 5.36 16.27
CA ALA A 74 -2.74 5.53 15.87
C ALA A 74 -3.03 6.96 15.38
N ASP A 75 -2.52 7.97 16.09
CA ASP A 75 -2.71 9.38 15.74
C ASP A 75 -2.05 9.73 14.41
N VAL A 76 -0.77 9.37 14.25
CA VAL A 76 -0.04 9.60 12.99
C VAL A 76 -0.68 8.84 11.84
N PHE A 77 -1.12 7.61 12.08
CA PHE A 77 -1.77 6.79 11.08
C PHE A 77 -3.07 7.43 10.58
N GLN A 78 -3.91 7.93 11.50
CA GLN A 78 -5.11 8.68 11.14
C GLN A 78 -4.77 9.92 10.31
N GLU A 79 -3.75 10.69 10.72
CA GLU A 79 -3.30 11.87 9.97
C GLU A 79 -2.78 11.55 8.56
N VAL A 80 -2.10 10.41 8.40
CA VAL A 80 -1.62 9.93 7.10
C VAL A 80 -2.79 9.61 6.19
N PHE A 81 -3.73 8.78 6.63
CA PHE A 81 -4.86 8.39 5.79
C PHE A 81 -5.81 9.56 5.50
N GLN A 82 -6.00 10.49 6.45
CA GLN A 82 -6.71 11.75 6.19
C GLN A 82 -6.00 12.58 5.11
N SER A 83 -4.66 12.68 5.18
CA SER A 83 -3.88 13.35 4.15
C SER A 83 -4.00 12.66 2.80
N VAL A 84 -4.04 11.32 2.76
CA VAL A 84 -4.26 10.57 1.52
C VAL A 84 -5.62 10.91 0.92
N VAL A 85 -6.72 10.84 1.69
CA VAL A 85 -8.07 11.17 1.17
C VAL A 85 -8.09 12.59 0.57
N MET A 86 -7.49 13.57 1.25
CA MET A 86 -7.49 14.95 0.78
C MET A 86 -6.69 15.17 -0.52
N HIS A 87 -5.61 14.40 -0.73
CA HIS A 87 -4.65 14.66 -1.79
C HIS A 87 -4.66 13.63 -2.92
N VAL A 88 -5.24 12.44 -2.72
CA VAL A 88 -5.25 11.34 -3.70
C VAL A 88 -5.92 11.74 -5.01
N GLY A 89 -7.00 12.54 -4.96
CA GLY A 89 -7.69 13.05 -6.15
C GLY A 89 -6.84 13.97 -7.02
N ARG A 90 -5.80 14.60 -6.45
CA ARG A 90 -4.85 15.47 -7.17
C ARG A 90 -3.54 14.76 -7.51
N PHE A 91 -3.31 13.58 -6.94
CA PHE A 91 -2.11 12.81 -7.22
C PHE A 91 -2.10 12.41 -8.69
N ARG A 92 -1.11 12.94 -9.42
CA ARG A 92 -0.79 12.53 -10.78
C ARG A 92 0.65 12.05 -10.76
N LYS A 93 0.93 10.95 -11.44
CA LYS A 93 2.29 10.59 -11.77
C LYS A 93 2.82 11.64 -12.75
N ALA A 94 3.67 12.53 -12.26
CA ALA A 94 4.20 13.62 -13.07
C ALA A 94 5.47 13.18 -13.80
N GLU A 95 6.30 12.35 -13.15
CA GLU A 95 7.61 11.95 -13.65
C GLU A 95 7.79 10.42 -13.74
N ARG A 96 8.74 9.98 -14.57
CA ARG A 96 9.20 8.57 -14.59
C ARG A 96 9.89 8.27 -13.27
N GLY A 97 9.22 7.52 -12.40
CA GLY A 97 9.71 7.16 -11.07
C GLY A 97 8.74 7.51 -9.94
N ASP A 98 7.72 8.33 -10.20
CA ASP A 98 6.66 8.60 -9.22
C ASP A 98 5.79 7.35 -9.04
N THR A 99 6.00 6.66 -7.91
CA THR A 99 5.16 5.54 -7.48
C THR A 99 4.17 6.00 -6.42
N LEU A 100 3.01 5.35 -6.38
CA LEU A 100 2.04 5.54 -5.31
C LEU A 100 2.66 5.27 -3.93
N ARG A 101 3.54 4.25 -3.88
CA ARG A 101 4.34 3.89 -2.69
C ARG A 101 5.26 5.02 -2.25
N GLY A 102 6.05 5.59 -3.18
CA GLY A 102 6.96 6.70 -2.87
C GLY A 102 6.23 7.95 -2.39
N TRP A 103 5.08 8.26 -3.01
CA TRP A 103 4.21 9.35 -2.55
C TRP A 103 3.64 9.11 -1.15
N LEU A 104 3.14 7.90 -0.88
CA LEU A 104 2.61 7.53 0.43
C LEU A 104 3.71 7.54 1.51
N ARG A 105 4.92 7.06 1.18
CA ARG A 105 6.09 7.12 2.06
C ARG A 105 6.42 8.56 2.42
N ARG A 106 6.40 9.47 1.44
CA ARG A 106 6.63 10.91 1.67
C ARG A 106 5.57 11.54 2.58
N ILE A 107 4.29 11.21 2.40
CA ILE A 107 3.22 11.65 3.31
C ILE A 107 3.50 11.14 4.72
N THR A 108 3.76 9.84 4.87
CA THR A 108 4.01 9.22 6.17
C THR A 108 5.22 9.86 6.88
N GLN A 109 6.31 10.07 6.15
CA GLN A 109 7.52 10.71 6.68
C GLN A 109 7.25 12.12 7.16
N ASN A 110 6.51 12.91 6.37
CA ASN A 110 6.13 14.27 6.76
C ASN A 110 5.28 14.26 8.03
N LYS A 111 4.31 13.35 8.15
CA LYS A 111 3.44 13.23 9.32
C LYS A 111 4.18 12.81 10.58
N VAL A 112 5.05 11.81 10.49
CA VAL A 112 5.92 11.41 11.60
C VAL A 112 6.79 12.59 12.06
N ARG A 113 7.40 13.32 11.12
CA ARG A 113 8.21 14.50 11.44
C ARG A 113 7.41 15.62 12.12
N ASP A 114 6.21 15.90 11.61
CA ASP A 114 5.35 16.96 12.15
C ASP A 114 4.87 16.61 13.57
N HIS A 115 4.51 15.36 13.82
CA HIS A 115 4.17 14.84 15.15
C HIS A 115 5.29 15.09 16.16
N PHE A 116 6.51 14.69 15.81
CA PHE A 116 7.66 14.92 16.67
C PHE A 116 7.98 16.40 16.90
N ARG A 117 7.88 17.24 15.86
CA ARG A 117 8.04 18.71 16.00
C ARG A 117 7.03 19.29 16.98
N LYS A 118 5.78 18.81 16.93
CA LYS A 118 4.71 19.22 17.85
C LYS A 118 5.05 18.83 19.30
N ARG A 119 5.46 17.58 19.55
CA ARG A 119 5.87 17.11 20.89
C ARG A 119 7.02 17.92 21.50
N VAL A 120 8.01 18.31 20.68
CA VAL A 120 9.12 19.15 21.14
C VAL A 120 8.64 20.54 21.54
N ARG A 121 7.75 21.16 20.75
CA ARG A 121 7.17 22.47 21.06
C ARG A 121 6.36 22.43 22.37
N GLU A 122 5.57 21.40 22.57
CA GLU A 122 4.77 21.19 23.78
C GLU A 122 5.66 20.99 25.01
N THR A 123 6.74 20.22 24.88
CA THR A 123 7.71 20.00 25.98
C THR A 123 8.47 21.29 26.34
N ARG A 124 8.85 22.12 25.35
CA ARG A 124 9.49 23.43 25.59
C ARG A 124 8.55 24.44 26.24
N ALA A 125 7.28 24.47 25.84
CA ALA A 125 6.28 25.33 26.45
C ALA A 125 5.99 24.95 27.92
N ALA A 126 6.17 23.68 28.29
CA ALA A 126 6.07 23.19 29.65
C ALA A 126 7.32 23.46 30.54
N GLY A 127 8.33 24.20 30.04
CA GLY A 127 9.47 24.65 30.83
C GLY A 127 10.58 23.62 31.11
N GLY A 128 10.60 22.49 30.40
CA GLY A 128 11.62 21.44 30.60
C GLY A 128 12.86 21.58 29.71
N SER A 129 14.07 21.53 30.31
CA SER A 129 15.36 21.41 29.61
C SER A 129 15.52 20.12 28.79
N SER A 130 14.63 19.14 28.99
CA SER A 130 14.60 17.84 28.30
C SER A 130 14.12 17.91 26.83
N GLY A 131 13.54 19.03 26.40
CA GLY A 131 13.06 19.21 25.02
C GLY A 131 14.17 19.32 23.97
N GLN A 132 15.38 19.70 24.36
CA GLN A 132 16.55 19.77 23.46
C GLN A 132 17.29 18.42 23.36
N GLU A 133 17.39 17.64 24.43
CA GLU A 133 18.03 16.32 24.43
C GLU A 133 17.23 15.28 23.63
N ARG A 134 15.90 15.34 23.69
CA ARG A 134 15.05 14.51 22.80
C ARG A 134 15.23 14.87 21.34
N LEU A 135 15.50 16.16 21.03
CA LEU A 135 15.76 16.64 19.65
C LEU A 135 17.09 16.09 19.07
N ALA A 136 18.04 15.71 19.92
CA ALA A 136 19.31 15.11 19.50
C ALA A 136 19.24 13.59 19.26
N GLN A 137 18.14 12.92 19.65
CA GLN A 137 17.91 11.49 19.39
C GLN A 137 17.15 11.23 18.07
N PHE A 138 16.90 12.29 17.30
CA PHE A 138 16.23 12.20 16.02
C PHE A 138 17.16 11.64 14.97
N PRO A 139 16.73 10.61 14.21
CA PRO A 139 17.39 10.30 12.96
C PRO A 139 17.24 11.51 12.02
N ASP A 140 18.34 11.99 11.46
CA ASP A 140 18.29 13.06 10.46
C ASP A 140 17.45 12.61 9.24
N ALA A 141 16.99 13.55 8.42
CA ALA A 141 16.19 13.25 7.22
C ALA A 141 16.89 12.25 6.29
N ALA A 142 18.23 12.21 6.30
CA ALA A 142 19.03 11.21 5.62
C ALA A 142 18.88 9.81 6.26
N GLU A 143 18.91 9.69 7.59
CA GLU A 143 18.77 8.41 8.31
C GLU A 143 17.36 7.80 8.19
N LEU A 144 16.32 8.63 8.06
CA LEU A 144 14.96 8.15 7.77
C LEU A 144 14.78 7.64 6.33
N SER A 145 15.69 8.06 5.43
CA SER A 145 15.63 7.72 4.00
C SER A 145 16.38 6.44 3.64
N ASP A 146 17.40 6.07 4.44
CA ASP A 146 18.45 5.09 4.10
C ASP A 146 18.08 3.61 4.36
N ASP A 147 16.99 3.31 5.07
CA ASP A 147 16.61 1.92 5.35
C ASP A 147 15.77 1.27 4.23
N LEU A 148 16.36 1.18 3.04
CA LEU A 148 15.77 0.48 1.89
C LEU A 148 15.69 -1.04 2.10
N SER A 149 16.55 -1.59 2.97
CA SER A 149 16.59 -3.01 3.34
C SER A 149 15.40 -3.44 4.20
N ALA A 150 14.94 -2.60 5.15
CA ALA A 150 13.75 -2.89 5.95
C ALA A 150 12.47 -2.93 5.11
N ASP A 151 12.42 -2.19 3.99
CA ASP A 151 11.23 -2.13 3.14
C ASP A 151 10.97 -3.45 2.40
N ALA A 152 12.00 -4.30 2.18
CA ALA A 152 11.87 -5.53 1.40
C ALA A 152 10.80 -6.49 1.94
N GLY A 153 10.78 -6.74 3.25
CA GLY A 153 9.77 -7.62 3.87
C GLY A 153 8.36 -7.02 3.88
N ALA A 154 8.26 -5.70 4.03
CA ALA A 154 6.98 -4.99 3.97
C ALA A 154 6.42 -4.95 2.53
N GLU A 155 7.30 -4.82 1.54
CA GLU A 155 6.98 -4.93 0.12
C GLU A 155 6.51 -6.34 -0.25
N GLU A 156 7.19 -7.39 0.21
CA GLU A 156 6.72 -8.77 0.03
C GLU A 156 5.31 -8.97 0.57
N GLY A 157 5.04 -8.46 1.77
CA GLY A 157 3.71 -8.50 2.38
C GLY A 157 2.66 -7.71 1.58
N LEU A 158 3.03 -6.57 0.99
CA LEU A 158 2.16 -5.82 0.07
C LEU A 158 1.84 -6.63 -1.19
N PHE A 159 2.85 -7.22 -1.83
CA PHE A 159 2.67 -8.04 -3.03
C PHE A 159 1.80 -9.27 -2.75
N ALA A 160 1.99 -9.94 -1.61
CA ALA A 160 1.18 -11.08 -1.20
C ALA A 160 -0.31 -10.72 -1.07
N ARG A 161 -0.63 -9.64 -0.36
CA ARG A 161 -2.03 -9.17 -0.21
C ARG A 161 -2.64 -8.75 -1.54
N ALA A 162 -1.88 -8.07 -2.38
CA ALA A 162 -2.35 -7.71 -3.72
C ALA A 162 -2.60 -8.95 -4.60
N LEU A 163 -1.75 -9.96 -4.51
CA LEU A 163 -1.96 -11.25 -5.19
C LEU A 163 -3.21 -11.97 -4.67
N GLU A 164 -3.49 -11.95 -3.37
CA GLU A 164 -4.70 -12.54 -2.81
C GLU A 164 -5.98 -11.88 -3.35
N LEU A 165 -6.02 -10.56 -3.44
CA LEU A 165 -7.15 -9.82 -4.02
C LEU A 165 -7.35 -10.14 -5.50
N LEU A 166 -6.25 -10.26 -6.26
CA LEU A 166 -6.29 -10.47 -7.70
C LEU A 166 -6.49 -11.94 -8.10
N ARG A 167 -6.34 -12.89 -7.17
CA ARG A 167 -6.44 -14.33 -7.45
C ARG A 167 -7.73 -14.70 -8.19
N GLY A 168 -8.84 -14.07 -7.82
CA GLY A 168 -10.16 -14.31 -8.42
C GLY A 168 -10.31 -13.82 -9.86
N GLU A 169 -9.41 -12.95 -10.34
CA GLU A 169 -9.46 -12.40 -11.70
C GLU A 169 -8.84 -13.32 -12.76
N PHE A 170 -8.11 -14.35 -12.35
CA PHE A 170 -7.39 -15.24 -13.27
C PHE A 170 -8.03 -16.62 -13.37
N GLU A 171 -7.97 -17.19 -14.58
CA GLU A 171 -8.29 -18.60 -14.79
C GLU A 171 -7.41 -19.48 -13.88
N PRO A 172 -7.95 -20.53 -13.22
CA PRO A 172 -7.20 -21.38 -12.31
C PRO A 172 -5.90 -21.96 -12.90
N ARG A 173 -5.85 -22.26 -14.20
CA ARG A 173 -4.63 -22.76 -14.86
C ARG A 173 -3.55 -21.69 -14.99
N THR A 174 -3.94 -20.47 -15.38
CA THR A 174 -3.04 -19.31 -15.44
C THR A 174 -2.46 -19.01 -14.05
N TRP A 175 -3.30 -19.01 -13.02
CA TRP A 175 -2.87 -18.80 -11.64
C TRP A 175 -1.89 -19.88 -11.15
N LYS A 176 -2.21 -21.17 -11.36
CA LYS A 176 -1.33 -22.29 -10.98
C LYS A 176 0.02 -22.24 -11.69
N ALA A 177 0.03 -21.87 -12.98
CA ALA A 177 1.28 -21.73 -13.74
C ALA A 177 2.16 -20.61 -13.19
N PHE A 178 1.57 -19.46 -12.86
CA PHE A 178 2.28 -18.38 -12.18
C PHE A 178 2.83 -18.82 -10.81
N TRP A 179 1.98 -19.43 -9.98
CA TRP A 179 2.34 -19.85 -8.62
C TRP A 179 3.53 -20.83 -8.61
N ARG A 180 3.52 -21.82 -9.50
CA ARG A 180 4.59 -22.81 -9.62
C ARG A 180 5.94 -22.18 -9.94
N VAL A 181 5.95 -21.12 -10.77
CA VAL A 181 7.20 -20.48 -11.19
C VAL A 181 7.69 -19.46 -10.18
N VAL A 182 6.79 -18.66 -9.61
CA VAL A 182 7.16 -17.52 -8.76
C VAL A 182 7.27 -17.89 -7.29
N VAL A 183 6.37 -18.73 -6.80
CA VAL A 183 6.32 -19.12 -5.38
C VAL A 183 7.04 -20.44 -5.16
N ASP A 184 6.77 -21.46 -5.98
CA ASP A 184 7.41 -22.78 -5.81
C ASP A 184 8.81 -22.86 -6.43
N GLY A 185 9.29 -21.79 -7.09
CA GLY A 185 10.62 -21.71 -7.70
C GLY A 185 10.87 -22.67 -8.87
N ARG A 186 9.83 -23.24 -9.47
CA ARG A 186 9.96 -24.19 -10.59
C ARG A 186 10.31 -23.48 -11.89
N SER A 187 11.03 -24.17 -12.75
CA SER A 187 11.26 -23.71 -14.11
C SER A 187 9.93 -23.66 -14.90
N ALA A 188 9.89 -22.80 -15.92
CA ALA A 188 8.73 -22.75 -16.82
C ALA A 188 8.49 -24.08 -17.55
N GLN A 189 9.54 -24.91 -17.69
CA GLN A 189 9.48 -26.24 -18.30
C GLN A 189 8.78 -27.25 -17.38
N GLU A 190 9.22 -27.36 -16.12
CA GLU A 190 8.59 -28.24 -15.13
C GLU A 190 7.13 -27.85 -14.85
N ALA A 191 6.86 -26.54 -14.77
CA ALA A 191 5.50 -26.04 -14.61
C ALA A 191 4.63 -26.36 -15.83
N ALA A 192 5.18 -26.31 -17.04
CA ALA A 192 4.48 -26.65 -18.26
C ALA A 192 4.13 -28.15 -18.32
N GLU A 193 5.07 -29.01 -17.98
CA GLU A 193 4.88 -30.47 -17.94
C GLU A 193 3.81 -30.87 -16.92
N SER A 194 3.89 -30.34 -15.69
CA SER A 194 2.94 -30.65 -14.62
C SER A 194 1.52 -30.12 -14.87
N LEU A 195 1.36 -29.06 -15.68
CA LEU A 195 0.06 -28.45 -15.97
C LEU A 195 -0.47 -28.79 -17.37
N SER A 196 0.23 -29.64 -18.12
CA SER A 196 -0.06 -29.94 -19.53
C SER A 196 -0.23 -28.66 -20.36
N MET A 197 0.74 -27.76 -20.24
CA MET A 197 0.84 -26.48 -20.95
C MET A 197 2.12 -26.44 -21.79
N THR A 198 2.27 -25.44 -22.65
CA THR A 198 3.57 -25.15 -23.27
C THR A 198 4.40 -24.23 -22.36
N PRO A 199 5.73 -24.30 -22.38
CA PRO A 199 6.59 -23.35 -21.66
C PRO A 199 6.32 -21.89 -22.05
N GLY A 200 5.93 -21.65 -23.30
CA GLY A 200 5.48 -20.34 -23.77
C GLY A 200 4.23 -19.86 -23.04
N ALA A 201 3.21 -20.71 -22.92
CA ALA A 201 1.98 -20.39 -22.20
C ALA A 201 2.22 -20.10 -20.71
N VAL A 202 3.16 -20.81 -20.06
CA VAL A 202 3.56 -20.54 -18.67
C VAL A 202 4.21 -19.15 -18.53
N ARG A 203 5.10 -18.77 -19.45
CA ARG A 203 5.72 -17.43 -19.45
C ARG A 203 4.68 -16.33 -19.67
N VAL A 204 3.71 -16.56 -20.57
CA VAL A 204 2.59 -15.62 -20.81
C VAL A 204 1.73 -15.49 -19.55
N ALA A 205 1.39 -16.60 -18.89
CA ALA A 205 0.65 -16.59 -17.64
C ALA A 205 1.38 -15.76 -16.56
N LYS A 206 2.69 -16.00 -16.37
CA LYS A 206 3.52 -15.22 -15.45
C LYS A 206 3.50 -13.73 -15.78
N SER A 207 3.74 -13.37 -17.05
CA SER A 207 3.75 -11.98 -17.50
C SER A 207 2.41 -11.28 -17.25
N ARG A 208 1.30 -11.97 -17.54
CA ARG A 208 -0.07 -11.46 -17.36
C ARG A 208 -0.37 -11.14 -15.90
N VAL A 209 -0.06 -12.06 -14.99
CA VAL A 209 -0.30 -11.86 -13.54
C VAL A 209 0.57 -10.71 -13.01
N LEU A 210 1.87 -10.70 -13.32
CA LEU A 210 2.77 -9.65 -12.88
C LEU A 210 2.41 -8.27 -13.44
N ARG A 211 1.92 -8.21 -14.68
CA ARG A 211 1.45 -6.96 -15.29
C ARG A 211 0.24 -6.40 -14.54
N ARG A 212 -0.78 -7.24 -14.31
CA ARG A 212 -1.99 -6.85 -13.57
C ARG A 212 -1.70 -6.45 -12.12
N LEU A 213 -0.75 -7.12 -11.47
CA LEU A 213 -0.27 -6.77 -10.13
C LEU A 213 0.34 -5.37 -10.10
N ARG A 214 1.21 -5.05 -11.07
CA ARG A 214 1.79 -3.70 -11.20
C ARG A 214 0.75 -2.64 -11.54
N GLU A 215 -0.24 -2.97 -12.37
CA GLU A 215 -1.38 -2.09 -12.66
C GLU A 215 -2.19 -1.80 -11.38
N GLU A 216 -2.47 -2.82 -10.57
CA GLU A 216 -3.21 -2.68 -9.31
C GLU A 216 -2.47 -1.75 -8.33
N LEU A 217 -1.18 -2.00 -8.12
CA LEU A 217 -0.34 -1.22 -7.20
C LEU A 217 0.01 0.18 -7.71
N GLY A 218 -0.38 0.50 -8.96
CA GLY A 218 -0.04 1.78 -9.56
C GLY A 218 1.46 1.96 -9.76
N ASP A 219 2.20 0.88 -10.07
CA ASP A 219 3.66 0.86 -10.21
C ASP A 219 4.14 0.81 -11.67
N PHE A 220 3.25 1.01 -12.65
CA PHE A 220 3.66 1.12 -14.05
C PHE A 220 4.59 2.32 -14.26
N ALA A 221 5.82 2.02 -14.65
CA ALA A 221 6.69 2.87 -15.45
C ALA A 221 6.58 2.38 -16.90
N GLU A 222 6.20 3.26 -17.82
CA GLU A 222 6.48 3.09 -19.25
C GLU A 222 7.86 3.65 -19.59
#